data_AF-A0A9D0YGS9-F1
#
_entry.id   AF-A0A9D0YGS9-F1
#
_cell.length_a   1.000
_cell.length_b   1.000
_cell.length_c   1.000
_cell.angle_alpha   90.00
_cell.angle_beta   90.00
_cell.angle_gamma   90.00
#
_symmetry.space_group_name_H-M   'P 1'
#
loop_
_entity.id
_entity.type
_entity.pdbx_description
1 polymer ?
#
loop_
_entity_poly.entity_id
_entity_poly.type
_entity_poly.pdbx_seq_one_letter_code
_entity_poly.pdbx_strand_id
1 'polypeptide(L)' 'MNKEQIQDRLYHYWLLGRFDKPIGIFILLWPTLWALWVAAEGRPSLHVLLVFVLGVVLMRAAGCIINDYA' A
#
# COMPACT_ATOMS: atom_id res chain seq x y z
N MET A 1 -5.40 -0.96 28.84
CA MET A 1 -5.54 -0.17 27.60
C MET A 1 -7.00 -0.25 27.19
N ASN A 2 -7.73 0.87 27.27
CA ASN A 2 -9.17 0.89 27.00
C ASN A 2 -9.44 0.69 25.51
N LYS A 3 -10.57 0.06 25.16
CA LYS A 3 -10.97 -0.16 23.76
C LYS A 3 -10.99 1.14 22.95
N GLU A 4 -11.48 2.23 23.56
CA GLU A 4 -11.53 3.56 22.93
C GLU A 4 -10.13 4.07 22.53
N GLN A 5 -9.15 3.95 23.43
CA GLN A 5 -7.76 4.36 23.13
C GLN A 5 -7.13 3.56 21.98
N ILE A 6 -7.51 2.28 21.84
CA ILE A 6 -7.02 1.43 20.74
C ILE A 6 -7.65 1.89 19.42
N GLN A 7 -8.94 2.20 19.42
CA GLN A 7 -9.66 2.69 18.24
C GLN A 7 -9.09 4.03 17.75
N ASP A 8 -8.83 4.98 18.66
CA ASP A 8 -8.22 6.26 18.29
C ASP A 8 -6.83 6.10 17.68
N ARG A 9 -5.99 5.25 18.26
CA ARG A 9 -4.65 4.98 17.71
C ARG A 9 -4.70 4.32 16.34
N LEU A 10 -5.59 3.35 16.15
CA LEU A 10 -5.79 2.70 14.85
C LEU A 10 -6.28 3.70 13.80
N TYR A 11 -7.18 4.61 14.18
CA TYR A 11 -7.65 5.67 13.28
C TYR A 11 -6.51 6.62 12.88
N HIS A 12 -5.65 7.01 13.82
CA HIS A 12 -4.47 7.82 13.50
C HIS A 12 -3.46 7.11 12.61
N TYR A 13 -3.19 5.81 12.84
CA TYR A 13 -2.35 5.02 11.93
C TYR A 13 -2.96 4.89 10.53
N TRP A 14 -4.29 4.75 10.44
CA TRP A 14 -5.01 4.71 9.17
C TRP A 14 -4.86 6.02 8.39
N LEU A 15 -4.94 7.15 9.08
CA LEU A 15 -4.78 8.47 8.50
C LEU A 15 -3.33 8.74 8.05
N LEU A 16 -2.34 8.36 8.87
CA LEU A 16 -0.91 8.48 8.54
C LEU A 16 -0.53 7.68 7.29
N GLY A 17 -1.02 6.43 7.20
CA GLY A 17 -0.84 5.60 6.01
C GLY A 17 -1.57 6.12 4.76
N ARG A 18 -2.36 7.20 4.91
CA ARG A 18 -3.15 7.84 3.86
C ARG A 18 -4.11 6.85 3.18
N PHE A 19 -4.56 5.85 3.94
CA PHE A 19 -5.52 4.84 3.48
C PHE A 19 -6.91 5.44 3.22
N ASP A 20 -7.18 6.64 3.74
CA ASP A 20 -8.34 7.47 3.40
C ASP A 20 -8.41 7.85 1.91
N LYS A 21 -7.25 8.01 1.24
CA LYS A 21 -7.16 8.40 -0.19
C LYS A 21 -6.31 7.40 -0.99
N PRO A 22 -6.87 6.21 -1.32
CA PRO A 22 -6.12 5.13 -1.97
C PRO A 22 -5.79 5.38 -3.44
N ILE A 23 -6.13 6.54 -4.02
CA ILE A 23 -5.79 6.90 -5.41
C ILE A 23 -4.31 6.65 -5.72
N GLY A 24 -3.41 6.98 -4.78
CA GLY A 24 -1.98 6.79 -4.98
C GLY A 24 -1.58 5.32 -5.15
N ILE A 25 -2.20 4.41 -4.39
CA ILE A 25 -1.94 2.98 -4.49
C ILE A 25 -2.38 2.47 -5.87
N PHE A 26 -3.59 2.84 -6.33
CA PHE A 26 -4.07 2.42 -7.65
C PHE A 26 -3.18 2.91 -8.80
N ILE A 27 -2.69 4.16 -8.72
CA ILE A 27 -1.78 4.72 -9.72
C ILE A 27 -0.45 3.96 -9.77
N LEU A 28 0.09 3.50 -8.65
CA LEU A 28 1.32 2.69 -8.64
C LEU A 28 1.06 1.24 -9.03
N LEU A 29 -0.09 0.70 -8.66
CA LEU A 29 -0.43 -0.70 -8.88
C LEU A 29 -0.67 -0.97 -10.37
N TRP A 30 -1.26 -0.03 -11.11
CA TRP A 30 -1.48 -0.13 -12.55
C TRP A 30 -0.20 -0.40 -13.38
N PRO A 31 0.85 0.46 -13.36
CA PRO A 31 2.09 0.21 -14.09
C PRO A 31 2.83 -1.02 -13.55
N THR A 32 2.70 -1.33 -12.25
CA THR A 32 3.29 -2.54 -11.66
C THR A 32 2.68 -3.80 -12.25
N LEU A 33 1.35 -3.86 -12.42
CA LEU A 33 0.69 -5.00 -13.05
C LEU A 33 1.09 -5.18 -14.51
N TRP A 34 1.20 -4.09 -15.27
CA TRP A 34 1.69 -4.13 -16.65
C TRP A 34 3.13 -4.65 -16.73
N ALA A 35 4.02 -4.13 -15.87
CA ALA A 35 5.39 -4.60 -15.79
C ALA A 35 5.46 -6.09 -15.42
N LEU A 36 4.61 -6.54 -14.48
CA LEU A 36 4.54 -7.93 -14.06
C LEU A 36 4.03 -8.86 -15.16
N TRP A 37 3.04 -8.40 -15.93
CA TRP A 37 2.49 -9.13 -17.06
C TRP A 37 3.53 -9.34 -18.16
N VAL A 38 4.26 -8.27 -18.50
CA VAL A 38 5.33 -8.32 -19.50
C VAL A 38 6.49 -9.19 -19.00
N ALA A 39 6.91 -9.03 -17.74
CA ALA A 39 8.02 -9.80 -17.16
C ALA A 39 7.70 -11.29 -16.97
N ALA A 40 6.42 -11.65 -16.81
CA ALA A 40 5.99 -13.04 -16.69
C ALA A 40 5.72 -13.72 -18.05
N GLU A 41 5.95 -13.03 -19.17
CA GLU A 41 5.63 -13.50 -20.53
C GLU A 41 4.18 -14.03 -20.65
N GLY A 42 3.25 -13.43 -19.90
CA GLY A 42 1.90 -13.93 -19.76
C GLY A 42 1.37 -13.76 -18.34
N ARG A 43 1.00 -14.86 -17.68
CA ARG A 43 0.34 -14.81 -16.37
C ARG A 43 1.36 -14.91 -15.23
N PRO A 44 1.58 -13.84 -14.45
CA PRO A 44 2.42 -13.91 -13.27
C PRO A 44 1.83 -14.88 -12.24
N SER A 45 2.70 -15.56 -11.49
CA SER A 45 2.25 -16.42 -10.39
C SER A 45 1.52 -15.59 -9.33
N LEU A 46 0.48 -16.16 -8.72
CA LEU A 46 -0.30 -15.50 -7.67
C LEU A 46 0.57 -15.00 -6.51
N HIS A 47 1.63 -15.76 -6.17
CA HIS A 47 2.58 -15.36 -5.14
C HIS A 47 3.31 -14.07 -5.49
N VAL A 48 3.83 -13.96 -6.73
CA VAL A 48 4.55 -12.76 -7.17
C VAL A 48 3.61 -11.57 -7.24
N LEU A 49 2.38 -11.75 -7.74
CA LEU A 49 1.38 -10.69 -7.77
C LEU A 49 1.05 -10.17 -6.36
N LEU A 50 0.84 -11.06 -5.38
CA LEU A 50 0.60 -10.67 -3.99
C LEU A 50 1.78 -9.90 -3.39
N VAL A 51 3.02 -10.35 -3.62
CA VAL A 51 4.22 -9.66 -3.13
C VAL A 51 4.32 -8.24 -3.69
N PHE A 52 4.07 -8.05 -4.98
CA PHE A 52 4.11 -6.72 -5.60
C PHE A 52 2.97 -5.81 -5.13
N VAL A 53 1.75 -6.34 -4.99
CA VAL A 53 0.61 -5.58 -4.47
C VAL A 53 0.89 -5.11 -3.05
N LEU A 54 1.36 -6.01 -2.17
CA LEU A 54 1.75 -5.66 -0.81
C LEU A 54 2.89 -4.65 -0.80
N GLY A 55 3.91 -4.84 -1.64
CA GLY A 55 5.02 -3.91 -1.80
C GLY A 55 4.57 -2.50 -2.16
N VAL A 56 3.66 -2.35 -3.14
CA VAL A 56 3.11 -1.05 -3.54
C VAL A 56 2.36 -0.38 -2.40
N VAL A 57 1.50 -1.12 -1.70
CA VAL A 57 0.74 -0.59 -0.55
C VAL A 57 1.69 -0.12 0.55
N LEU A 58 2.68 -0.95 0.91
CA LEU A 58 3.65 -0.65 1.95
C LEU A 58 4.55 0.53 1.58
N MET A 59 5.09 0.58 0.35
CA MET A 59 5.92 1.70 -0.10
C MET A 59 5.15 3.02 -0.11
N ARG A 60 3.87 3.02 -0.53
CA ARG A 60 3.06 4.23 -0.49
C ARG A 60 2.79 4.68 0.95
N ALA A 61 2.41 3.75 1.83
CA ALA A 61 2.20 4.06 3.25
C ALA A 61 3.49 4.60 3.91
N ALA A 62 4.63 3.94 3.69
CA ALA A 62 5.93 4.36 4.22
C ALA A 62 6.34 5.75 3.71
N GLY A 63 6.17 6.02 2.41
CA GLY A 63 6.45 7.33 1.83
C GLY A 63 5.56 8.43 2.41
N CYS A 64 4.29 8.14 2.69
CA CYS A 64 3.40 9.10 3.36
C CYS A 64 3.83 9.35 4.81
N ILE A 65 4.18 8.31 5.56
CA ILE A 65 4.62 8.43 6.96
C ILE A 65 5.92 9.22 7.07
N ILE A 66 6.91 8.94 6.20
CA ILE A 66 8.19 9.67 6.18
C ILE A 66 7.98 11.13 5.76
N ASN A 67 7.09 11.39 4.78
CA ASN A 67 6.76 12.76 4.37
C ASN A 67 5.98 13.54 5.43
N ASP A 68 5.27 12.87 6.32
CA ASP A 68 4.58 13.52 7.45
C ASP A 68 5.53 13.75 8.64
N TYR A 69 6.66 13.04 8.67
CA TYR A 69 7.71 13.19 9.67
C TYR A 69 8.68 14.34 9.35
N ALA A 70 8.96 14.59 8.07
CA ALA A 70 9.87 15.63 7.57
C ALA A 70 9.18 16.99 7.43
#